data_AF-A0AA39KQ95-F1
#
_entry.id   AF-A0AA39KQ95-F1
#
_cell.length_a   1.000
_cell.length_b   1.000
_cell.length_c   1.000
_cell.angle_alpha   90.00
_cell.angle_beta   90.00
_cell.angle_gamma   90.00
#
_symmetry.space_group_name_H-M   'P 1'
#
loop_
_entity.id
_entity.type
_entity.pdbx_description
1 polymer ?
#
loop_
_entity_poly.entity_id
_entity_poly.type
_entity_poly.pdbx_seq_one_letter_code
_entity_poly.pdbx_strand_id
1 'polypeptide(L)'
;DTYEKYLSERFKSEHSFEERHKKIVRKNYAIVGRIVESIFFPENEVSNSDLKNYRVMKNPVNNYYTAFAVQPWLLQSVDTMMIRMKETGITKYHFGNTINRRASYSLRNVLKEYDINNGAVRVLILKPLGAGFAFLFIGLMIATFVFFYELRCGYENNSN
;
A
#
# COMPACT_ATOMS: atom_id res chain seq x y z
N ASP A 1 4.74 -16.83 2.68
CA ASP A 1 4.75 -15.36 2.81
C ASP A 1 4.35 -14.99 4.23
N THR A 2 5.07 -14.12 4.94
CA THR A 2 4.90 -13.94 6.40
C THR A 2 3.57 -13.26 6.75
N TYR A 3 3.04 -12.42 5.86
CA TYR A 3 1.80 -11.64 6.07
C TYR A 3 0.52 -12.47 5.96
N GLU A 4 0.53 -13.52 5.12
CA GLU A 4 -0.62 -14.41 4.92
C GLU A 4 -0.99 -15.15 6.22
N LYS A 5 0.02 -15.63 6.95
CA LYS A 5 -0.16 -16.31 8.24
C LYS A 5 -0.75 -15.40 9.31
N TYR A 6 -0.39 -14.12 9.31
CA TYR A 6 -0.93 -13.16 10.28
C TYR A 6 -2.34 -12.69 9.97
N LEU A 7 -2.83 -12.90 8.74
CA LEU A 7 -4.19 -12.49 8.38
C LEU A 7 -5.21 -13.30 9.18
N SER A 8 -5.11 -14.62 9.20
CA SER A 8 -6.05 -15.48 9.94
C SER A 8 -6.03 -15.22 11.46
N GLU A 9 -4.87 -14.89 12.02
CA GLU A 9 -4.72 -14.63 13.45
C GLU A 9 -5.19 -13.22 13.87
N ARG A 10 -5.02 -12.22 13.00
CA ARG A 10 -5.31 -10.81 13.33
C ARG A 10 -6.59 -10.28 12.73
N PHE A 11 -7.23 -11.01 11.82
CA PHE A 11 -8.48 -10.58 11.23
C PHE A 11 -9.58 -10.57 12.30
N LYS A 12 -10.19 -9.39 12.46
CA LYS A 12 -11.34 -9.20 13.34
C LYS A 12 -12.50 -8.75 12.48
N SER A 13 -13.58 -9.53 12.50
CA SER A 13 -14.82 -9.15 11.83
C SER A 13 -15.37 -7.86 12.42
N GLU A 14 -16.00 -7.04 11.60
CA GLU A 14 -16.52 -5.74 12.00
C GLU A 14 -18.00 -5.65 11.67
N HIS A 15 -18.75 -5.02 12.56
CA HIS A 15 -20.21 -4.97 12.44
C HIS A 15 -20.73 -3.58 12.04
N SER A 16 -19.89 -2.53 12.07
CA SER A 16 -20.31 -1.16 11.78
C SER A 16 -19.34 -0.38 10.88
N PHE A 17 -19.92 0.43 9.99
CA PHE A 17 -19.22 1.35 9.12
C PHE A 17 -18.39 2.39 9.89
N GLU A 18 -18.92 2.93 11.00
CA GLU A 18 -18.23 3.96 11.79
C GLU A 18 -16.97 3.44 12.49
N GLU A 19 -17.03 2.20 12.98
CA GLU A 19 -15.89 1.56 13.62
C GLU A 19 -14.76 1.34 12.62
N ARG A 20 -15.12 0.90 11.41
CA ARG A 20 -14.20 0.75 10.29
C ARG A 20 -13.55 2.08 9.90
N HIS A 21 -14.36 3.13 9.73
CA HIS A 21 -13.85 4.46 9.40
C HIS A 21 -12.83 4.95 10.46
N LYS A 22 -13.14 4.79 11.76
CA LYS A 22 -12.20 5.12 12.84
C LYS A 22 -10.89 4.34 12.77
N LYS A 23 -10.93 3.04 12.44
CA LYS A 23 -9.73 2.20 12.28
C LYS A 23 -8.91 2.59 11.06
N ILE A 24 -9.57 2.91 9.95
CA ILE A 24 -8.93 3.40 8.72
C ILE A 24 -8.19 4.72 9.00
N VAL A 25 -8.83 5.68 9.66
CA VAL A 25 -8.22 6.97 10.02
C VAL A 25 -7.00 6.78 10.94
N ARG A 26 -7.03 5.78 11.83
CA ARG A 26 -5.89 5.41 12.69
C ARG A 26 -4.73 4.73 11.94
N LYS A 27 -4.86 4.47 10.63
CA LYS A 27 -3.85 3.83 9.74
C LYS A 27 -3.37 2.45 10.20
N ASN A 28 -4.13 1.79 11.08
CA ASN A 28 -3.81 0.45 11.58
C ASN A 28 -4.90 -0.53 11.15
N TYR A 29 -5.19 -0.54 9.85
CA TYR A 29 -6.29 -1.31 9.29
C TYR A 29 -6.03 -1.71 7.84
N ALA A 30 -6.36 -2.95 7.50
CA ALA A 30 -6.31 -3.48 6.14
C ALA A 30 -7.73 -3.76 5.64
N ILE A 31 -8.04 -3.32 4.43
CA ILE A 31 -9.33 -3.58 3.79
C ILE A 31 -9.23 -4.89 3.02
N VAL A 32 -10.06 -5.87 3.39
CA VAL A 32 -10.17 -7.14 2.69
C VAL A 32 -11.18 -7.02 1.55
N GLY A 33 -10.86 -7.64 0.43
CA GLY A 33 -11.69 -7.63 -0.76
C GLY A 33 -11.19 -8.59 -1.81
N ARG A 34 -11.89 -8.61 -2.94
CA ARG A 34 -11.57 -9.45 -4.09
C ARG A 34 -11.15 -8.58 -5.26
N ILE A 35 -10.17 -9.05 -6.02
CA ILE A 35 -9.79 -8.43 -7.28
C ILE A 35 -10.52 -9.18 -8.38
N VAL A 36 -11.28 -8.45 -9.20
CA VAL A 36 -11.89 -8.99 -10.41
C VAL A 36 -11.33 -8.20 -11.58
N GLU A 37 -10.59 -8.88 -12.46
CA GLU A 37 -9.83 -8.29 -13.56
C GLU A 37 -8.81 -7.25 -13.05
N SER A 38 -9.18 -5.97 -13.11
CA SER A 38 -8.32 -4.81 -12.78
C SER A 38 -8.97 -3.90 -11.74
N ILE A 39 -9.92 -4.41 -10.97
CA ILE A 39 -10.62 -3.64 -9.93
C ILE A 39 -10.67 -4.40 -8.62
N PHE A 40 -10.38 -3.66 -7.55
CA PHE A 40 -10.54 -4.10 -6.19
C PHE A 40 -11.97 -3.83 -5.72
N PHE A 41 -12.66 -4.88 -5.26
CA PHE A 41 -13.98 -4.80 -4.64
C PHE A 41 -13.85 -5.15 -3.15
N PRO A 42 -14.04 -4.20 -2.23
CA PRO A 42 -13.98 -4.49 -0.82
C PRO A 42 -15.14 -5.42 -0.44
N GLU A 43 -14.88 -6.33 0.51
CA GLU A 43 -15.88 -7.29 0.98
C GLU A 43 -16.99 -6.60 1.77
N ASN A 44 -16.61 -5.57 2.52
CA ASN A 44 -17.53 -4.68 3.21
C ASN A 44 -17.63 -3.33 2.50
N GLU A 45 -18.73 -2.61 2.71
CA GLU A 45 -18.92 -1.27 2.13
C GLU A 45 -17.89 -0.27 2.67
N VAL A 46 -17.06 0.31 1.80
CA VAL A 46 -16.05 1.31 2.17
C VAL A 46 -16.31 2.59 1.39
N SER A 47 -16.22 3.73 2.07
CA SER A 47 -16.41 5.03 1.44
C SER A 47 -15.30 5.31 0.41
N ASN A 48 -15.65 6.06 -0.64
CA ASN A 48 -14.68 6.45 -1.66
C ASN A 48 -13.55 7.33 -1.10
N SER A 49 -13.80 8.09 -0.03
CA SER A 49 -12.80 8.90 0.68
C SER A 49 -11.78 8.04 1.39
N ASP A 50 -12.22 6.97 2.03
CA ASP A 50 -11.36 6.07 2.79
C ASP A 50 -10.40 5.29 1.90
N LEU A 51 -10.82 4.99 0.66
CA LEU A 51 -10.01 4.25 -0.33
C LEU A 51 -8.89 5.07 -0.99
N LYS A 52 -8.93 6.42 -0.94
CA LYS A 52 -8.00 7.27 -1.72
C LYS A 52 -6.52 7.05 -1.42
N ASN A 53 -6.20 6.65 -0.19
CA ASN A 53 -4.82 6.45 0.28
C ASN A 53 -4.45 4.98 0.44
N TYR A 54 -5.36 4.06 0.09
CA TYR A 54 -5.06 2.63 0.15
C TYR A 54 -4.30 2.18 -1.09
N ARG A 55 -3.48 1.15 -0.87
CA ARG A 55 -2.79 0.41 -1.92
C ARG A 55 -3.14 -1.06 -1.78
N VAL A 56 -3.33 -1.73 -2.90
CA VAL A 56 -3.53 -3.18 -2.91
C VAL A 56 -2.19 -3.86 -2.66
N MET A 57 -2.19 -4.90 -1.82
CA MET A 57 -1.02 -5.73 -1.59
C MET A 57 -0.64 -6.48 -2.88
N LYS A 58 0.65 -6.51 -3.22
CA LYS A 58 1.16 -7.11 -4.46
C LYS A 58 0.77 -8.58 -4.61
N ASN A 59 0.90 -9.35 -3.54
CA ASN A 59 0.58 -10.77 -3.54
C ASN A 59 -0.85 -10.96 -3.02
N PRO A 60 -1.73 -11.67 -3.75
CA PRO A 60 -3.03 -12.04 -3.22
C PRO A 60 -2.86 -13.08 -2.10
N VAL A 61 -3.79 -13.07 -1.15
CA VAL A 61 -3.84 -14.08 -0.07
C VAL A 61 -4.33 -15.42 -0.61
N ASN A 62 -5.28 -15.40 -1.55
CA ASN A 62 -5.83 -16.62 -2.13
C ASN A 62 -6.35 -16.38 -3.55
N ASN A 63 -6.41 -17.45 -4.34
CA ASN A 63 -6.91 -17.44 -5.71
C ASN A 63 -8.22 -18.22 -5.80
N TYR A 64 -9.28 -17.54 -6.21
CA TYR A 64 -10.59 -18.14 -6.38
C TYR A 64 -10.95 -18.24 -7.86
N TYR A 65 -11.57 -19.35 -8.25
CA TYR A 65 -12.06 -19.57 -9.60
C TYR A 65 -13.58 -19.69 -9.59
N THR A 66 -14.23 -19.04 -10.55
CA THR A 66 -15.66 -19.18 -10.77
C THR A 66 -15.91 -20.21 -11.86
N ALA A 67 -16.79 -21.16 -11.59
CA ALA A 67 -17.20 -22.19 -12.55
C ALA A 67 -18.72 -22.24 -12.67
N PHE A 68 -19.22 -22.68 -13.83
CA PHE A 68 -20.65 -22.93 -14.04
C PHE A 68 -20.96 -24.40 -13.74
N ALA A 69 -21.87 -24.64 -12.80
CA ALA A 69 -22.44 -25.96 -12.59
C ALA A 69 -23.53 -26.22 -13.63
N VAL A 70 -23.34 -27.25 -14.47
CA VAL A 70 -24.26 -27.58 -15.57
C VAL A 70 -24.55 -29.07 -15.58
N GLN A 71 -25.68 -29.46 -16.17
CA GLN A 71 -26.03 -30.86 -16.36
C GLN A 71 -25.06 -31.55 -17.35
N PRO A 72 -24.77 -32.86 -17.21
CA PRO A 72 -23.71 -33.53 -17.97
C PRO A 72 -23.81 -33.39 -19.50
N TRP A 73 -25.04 -33.46 -20.03
CA TRP A 73 -25.31 -33.32 -21.47
C TRP A 73 -25.08 -31.90 -22.03
N LEU A 74 -25.07 -30.88 -21.16
CA LEU A 74 -24.85 -29.49 -21.55
C LEU A 74 -23.38 -29.07 -21.39
N LEU A 75 -22.58 -29.88 -20.67
CA LEU A 75 -21.19 -29.55 -20.32
C LEU A 75 -20.35 -29.20 -21.54
N GLN A 76 -20.34 -30.05 -22.56
CA GLN A 76 -19.52 -29.85 -23.77
C GLN A 76 -19.91 -28.57 -24.51
N SER A 77 -21.20 -28.29 -24.60
CA SER A 77 -21.72 -27.09 -25.29
C SER A 77 -21.32 -25.81 -24.54
N VAL A 78 -21.49 -25.79 -23.22
CA VAL A 78 -21.15 -24.65 -22.37
C VAL A 78 -19.65 -24.40 -22.33
N ASP A 79 -18.85 -25.46 -22.24
CA ASP A 79 -17.39 -25.34 -22.21
C ASP A 79 -16.84 -24.80 -23.55
N THR A 80 -17.33 -25.34 -24.67
CA THR A 80 -16.98 -24.84 -26.01
C THR A 80 -17.38 -23.37 -26.17
N MET A 81 -18.58 -22.99 -25.71
CA MET A 81 -19.05 -21.60 -25.74
C MET A 81 -18.15 -20.70 -24.89
N MET A 82 -17.80 -21.11 -23.68
CA MET A 82 -16.91 -20.37 -22.78
C MET A 82 -15.53 -20.12 -23.40
N ILE A 83 -14.93 -21.14 -24.01
CA ILE A 83 -13.63 -21.02 -24.68
C ILE A 83 -13.73 -20.00 -25.81
N ARG A 84 -14.73 -20.12 -26.69
CA ARG A 84 -14.95 -19.18 -27.80
C ARG A 84 -15.19 -17.75 -27.30
N MET A 85 -15.96 -17.56 -26.24
CA MET A 85 -16.21 -16.23 -25.65
C MET A 85 -14.94 -15.61 -25.05
N LYS A 86 -14.03 -16.43 -24.50
CA LYS A 86 -12.72 -15.98 -24.02
C LYS A 86 -11.79 -15.62 -25.18
N GLU A 87 -11.69 -16.48 -26.19
CA GLU A 87 -10.83 -16.27 -27.38
C GLU A 87 -11.24 -15.04 -28.19
N THR A 88 -12.54 -14.81 -28.35
CA THR A 88 -13.08 -13.63 -29.05
C THR A 88 -12.93 -12.32 -28.26
N GLY A 89 -12.56 -12.39 -26.97
CA GLY A 89 -12.43 -11.21 -26.11
C GLY A 89 -13.75 -10.54 -25.70
N ILE A 90 -14.90 -11.15 -26.04
CA ILE A 90 -16.24 -10.63 -25.72
C ILE A 90 -16.42 -10.51 -24.20
N THR A 91 -15.93 -11.50 -23.44
CA THR A 91 -15.97 -11.46 -21.97
C THR A 91 -15.21 -10.25 -21.43
N LYS A 92 -13.98 -10.03 -21.89
CA LYS A 92 -13.14 -8.89 -21.49
C LYS A 92 -13.80 -7.55 -21.82
N TYR A 93 -14.40 -7.42 -23.00
CA TYR A 93 -15.12 -6.22 -23.39
C TYR A 93 -16.36 -5.96 -22.51
N HIS A 94 -17.20 -6.97 -22.28
CA HIS A 94 -18.39 -6.83 -21.44
C HIS A 94 -18.05 -6.56 -19.97
N PHE A 95 -17.09 -7.29 -19.40
CA PHE A 95 -16.62 -7.03 -18.04
C PHE A 95 -16.03 -5.62 -17.96
N GLY A 96 -15.12 -5.26 -18.87
CA GLY A 96 -14.57 -3.90 -18.94
C GLY A 96 -15.67 -2.84 -18.97
N ASN A 97 -16.66 -2.95 -19.86
CA ASN A 97 -17.73 -1.95 -19.99
C ASN A 97 -18.64 -1.89 -18.74
N THR A 98 -19.10 -3.04 -18.24
CA THR A 98 -19.97 -3.09 -17.06
C THR A 98 -19.28 -2.57 -15.80
N ILE A 99 -18.02 -2.95 -15.63
CA ILE A 99 -17.19 -2.54 -14.51
C ILE A 99 -16.77 -1.06 -14.66
N ASN A 100 -16.44 -0.58 -15.86
CA ASN A 100 -16.19 0.85 -16.15
C ASN A 100 -17.38 1.73 -15.84
N ARG A 101 -18.59 1.27 -16.14
CA ARG A 101 -19.80 2.05 -15.89
C ARG A 101 -20.22 2.06 -14.41
N ARG A 102 -19.92 1.01 -13.65
CA ARG A 102 -20.45 0.83 -12.29
C ARG A 102 -19.42 1.04 -11.16
N ALA A 103 -18.12 0.88 -11.43
CA ALA A 103 -17.09 1.01 -10.41
C ALA A 103 -16.61 2.46 -10.26
N SER A 104 -16.51 2.94 -9.02
CA SER A 104 -15.99 4.27 -8.73
C SER A 104 -14.50 4.39 -9.09
N TYR A 105 -14.06 5.61 -9.38
CA TYR A 105 -12.65 5.91 -9.68
C TYR A 105 -11.72 5.51 -8.51
N SER A 106 -12.20 5.61 -7.27
CA SER A 106 -11.44 5.24 -6.07
C SER A 106 -11.04 3.75 -6.07
N LEU A 107 -11.93 2.84 -6.46
CA LEU A 107 -11.67 1.39 -6.47
C LEU A 107 -10.56 0.98 -7.47
N ARG A 108 -10.41 1.75 -8.55
CA ARG A 108 -9.34 1.55 -9.54
C ARG A 108 -8.01 2.09 -9.07
N ASN A 109 -8.03 3.25 -8.41
CA ASN A 109 -6.80 3.91 -7.99
C ASN A 109 -6.05 3.14 -6.90
N VAL A 110 -6.73 2.30 -6.11
CA VAL A 110 -6.08 1.45 -5.10
C VAL A 110 -5.07 0.49 -5.75
N LEU A 111 -5.30 0.10 -7.00
CA LEU A 111 -4.42 -0.78 -7.79
C LEU A 111 -3.32 -0.03 -8.55
N LYS A 112 -3.41 1.30 -8.66
CA LYS A 112 -2.34 2.09 -9.28
C LYS A 112 -1.18 2.16 -8.30
N GLU A 113 -0.08 1.51 -8.66
CA GLU A 113 1.17 1.62 -7.93
C GLU A 113 1.74 3.02 -8.16
N TYR A 114 1.73 3.84 -7.10
CA TYR A 114 2.33 5.19 -7.12
C TYR A 114 3.84 5.16 -6.83
N ASP A 115 4.46 3.99 -6.78
CA ASP A 115 5.88 3.85 -6.47
C ASP A 115 6.77 3.92 -7.72
N ILE A 116 7.33 5.13 -7.87
CA ILE A 116 8.73 5.42 -8.27
C ILE A 116 9.17 5.00 -9.68
N ASN A 117 8.57 5.58 -10.73
CA ASN A 117 9.36 6.03 -11.89
C ASN A 117 8.68 7.09 -12.76
N ASN A 118 7.85 7.95 -12.18
CA ASN A 118 7.54 9.21 -12.85
C ASN A 118 8.81 10.04 -12.72
N GLY A 119 9.54 10.28 -13.82
CA GLY A 119 10.80 11.05 -13.87
C GLY A 119 10.74 12.50 -13.36
N ALA A 120 9.78 12.82 -12.50
CA ALA A 120 9.74 13.99 -11.67
C ALA A 120 10.91 13.96 -10.68
N VAL A 121 11.71 15.02 -10.76
CA VAL A 121 12.86 15.29 -9.89
C VAL A 121 12.38 15.25 -8.43
N ARG A 122 12.83 14.24 -7.67
CA ARG A 122 12.62 14.21 -6.22
C ARG A 122 13.46 15.33 -5.61
N VAL A 123 12.80 16.42 -5.23
CA VAL A 123 13.43 17.46 -4.42
C VAL A 123 13.89 16.81 -3.12
N LEU A 124 15.20 16.87 -2.85
CA LEU A 124 15.78 16.35 -1.61
C LEU A 124 15.15 17.11 -0.44
N ILE A 125 14.27 16.44 0.30
CA ILE A 125 13.61 17.04 1.48
C ILE A 125 14.72 17.33 2.48
N LEU A 126 14.81 18.57 3.00
CA LEU A 126 15.88 19.09 3.87
C LEU A 126 16.08 18.33 5.21
N LYS A 127 15.18 17.42 5.57
CA LYS A 127 15.15 16.72 6.87
C LYS A 127 16.40 15.88 7.21
N PRO A 128 17.02 15.11 6.29
CA PRO A 128 18.24 14.38 6.61
C PRO A 128 19.48 15.29 6.62
N LEU A 129 19.44 16.44 5.94
CA LEU A 129 20.57 17.37 5.89
C LEU A 129 20.68 18.19 7.17
N GLY A 130 19.55 18.58 7.76
CA GLY A 130 19.50 19.27 9.06
C GLY A 130 20.11 18.44 10.21
N ALA A 131 19.95 17.11 10.18
CA ALA A 131 20.57 16.22 11.16
C ALA A 131 22.11 16.23 11.03
N GLY A 132 22.64 16.25 9.80
CA GLY A 132 24.08 16.37 9.55
C GLY A 132 24.66 17.68 10.10
N PHE A 133 23.98 18.80 9.88
CA PHE A 133 24.39 20.10 10.45
C PHE A 133 24.31 20.12 11.99
N ALA A 134 23.30 19.48 12.60
CA ALA A 134 23.22 19.36 14.04
C ALA A 134 24.38 18.55 14.63
N PHE A 135 24.77 17.44 13.99
CA PHE A 135 25.94 16.66 14.41
C PHE A 135 27.25 17.45 14.27
N LEU A 136 27.42 18.20 13.18
CA LEU A 136 28.56 19.08 12.98
C LEU A 136 28.66 20.13 14.10
N PHE A 137 27.54 20.76 14.44
CA PHE A 137 27.46 21.77 15.49
C PHE A 137 27.83 21.21 16.87
N ILE A 138 27.32 20.02 17.21
CA ILE A 138 27.66 19.33 18.46
C ILE A 138 29.16 18.99 18.50
N GLY A 139 29.71 18.47 17.41
CA GLY A 139 31.15 18.17 17.30
C GLY A 139 32.03 19.41 17.49
N LEU A 140 31.61 20.54 16.91
CA LEU A 140 32.31 21.81 17.06
C LEU A 140 32.26 22.34 18.50
N MET A 141 31.12 22.20 19.18
CA MET A 141 30.99 22.58 20.59
C MET A 141 31.91 21.76 21.50
N ILE A 142 31.99 20.43 21.28
CA ILE A 142 32.88 19.55 22.03
C ILE A 142 34.35 19.92 21.77
N ALA A 143 34.74 20.12 20.52
CA ALA A 143 36.11 20.51 20.16
C ALA A 143 36.50 21.86 20.81
N THR A 144 35.58 22.82 20.80
CA THR A 144 35.80 24.13 21.43
C THR A 144 36.00 24.00 22.95
N PHE A 145 35.21 23.15 23.61
CA PHE A 145 35.34 22.93 25.06
C PHE A 145 36.68 22.27 25.41
N VAL A 146 37.12 21.27 24.64
CA VAL A 146 38.43 20.63 24.81
C VAL A 146 39.56 21.64 24.61
N PHE A 147 39.48 22.47 23.57
CA PHE A 147 40.47 23.50 23.30
C PHE A 147 40.62 24.53 24.44
N PHE A 148 39.50 24.98 25.02
CA PHE A 148 39.54 25.86 26.19
C PHE A 148 40.16 25.19 27.42
N TYR A 149 39.90 23.90 27.61
CA TYR A 149 40.50 23.12 28.68
C TYR A 149 42.02 22.99 28.51
N GLU A 150 42.48 22.69 27.29
CA GLU A 150 43.91 22.61 26.96
C GLU A 150 44.63 23.95 27.17
N LEU A 151 44.02 25.07 26.75
CA LEU A 151 44.59 26.41 27.00
C LEU A 151 44.73 26.71 28.49
N ARG A 152 43.75 26.32 29.30
CA ARG A 152 43.79 26.53 30.75
C ARG A 152 44.90 25.69 31.42
N CYS A 153 44.97 24.40 31.10
CA CYS A 153 46.01 23.53 31.65
C CYS A 153 47.41 23.93 31.16
N GLY A 154 47.55 24.34 29.89
CA GLY A 154 48.81 24.84 29.35
C GLY A 154 49.28 26.16 29.99
N TYR A 155 48.34 27.04 30.34
CA TYR A 155 48.63 28.28 31.06
C TYR A 155 49.07 28.03 32.52
N GLU A 156 48.40 27.12 33.23
CA GLU A 156 48.78 26.74 34.61
C GLU A 156 50.17 26.05 34.66
N ASN A 157 50.53 25.26 33.65
CA ASN A 157 51.86 24.62 33.58
C ASN A 157 53.02 25.59 33.26
N ASN A 158 52.76 26.72 32.61
CA ASN A 158 53.78 27.74 32.30
C ASN A 158 53.93 28.80 33.41
N SER A 159 53.08 28.78 34.45
CA SER A 159 53.09 29.71 35.58
C SER A 159 53.73 29.13 36.86
N ASN A 160 54.24 27.90 36.80
CA ASN A 160 55.10 27.27 37.80
C ASN A 160 56.55 27.20 37.27
#